data_AF-A0A7K1D2D4-F1
#
_entry.id   AF-A0A7K1D2D4-F1
#
_cell.length_a   1.000
_cell.length_b   1.000
_cell.length_c   1.000
_cell.angle_alpha   90.00
_cell.angle_beta   90.00
_cell.angle_gamma   90.00
#
_symmetry.space_group_name_H-M   'P 1'
#
loop_
_entity.id
_entity.type
_entity.pdbx_description
1 polymer ?
#
loop_
_entity_poly.entity_id
_entity_poly.type
_entity_poly.pdbx_seq_one_letter_code
_entity_poly.pdbx_strand_id
1 'polypeptide(L)' 'MTAGFVPPPYPYDRLDAFKSIASAHDGGMVDLSIGDPCDPPPAVVIEALASSASERSYPAS' A
#
# COMPACT_ATOMS: atom_id res chain seq x y z
N MET A 1 -6.22 -8.17 -32.08
CA MET A 1 -5.58 -8.27 -30.75
C MET A 1 -6.50 -9.08 -29.86
N THR A 2 -6.04 -10.20 -29.34
CA THR A 2 -6.81 -10.97 -28.34
C THR A 2 -6.66 -10.26 -27.00
N ALA A 3 -7.76 -9.92 -26.35
CA ALA A 3 -7.70 -9.39 -24.99
C ALA A 3 -7.09 -10.46 -24.07
N GLY A 4 -6.08 -10.08 -23.29
CA GLY A 4 -5.49 -10.96 -22.28
C GLY A 4 -6.47 -11.28 -21.15
N PHE A 5 -6.12 -12.26 -20.32
CA PHE A 5 -6.88 -12.56 -19.10
C PHE A 5 -6.90 -11.33 -18.17
N VAL A 6 -8.08 -10.95 -17.70
CA VAL A 6 -8.27 -9.92 -16.68
C VAL A 6 -8.56 -10.62 -15.35
N PRO A 7 -7.63 -10.61 -14.39
CA PRO A 7 -7.90 -11.19 -13.08
C PRO A 7 -9.02 -10.42 -12.38
N PRO A 8 -9.87 -11.11 -11.60
CA PRO A 8 -10.81 -10.43 -10.72
C PRO A 8 -10.06 -9.62 -9.66
N PRO A 9 -10.69 -8.58 -9.07
CA PRO A 9 -10.11 -7.87 -7.94
C PRO A 9 -9.87 -8.83 -6.77
N TYR A 10 -8.80 -8.59 -6.02
CA TYR A 10 -8.53 -9.36 -4.80
C TYR A 10 -9.61 -9.06 -3.74
N PRO A 11 -10.23 -10.07 -3.10
CA PRO A 11 -11.39 -9.88 -2.24
C PRO A 11 -10.99 -9.50 -0.80
N TYR A 12 -10.41 -8.31 -0.63
CA TYR A 12 -9.98 -7.78 0.68
C TYR A 12 -11.14 -7.69 1.68
N ASP A 13 -12.35 -7.41 1.19
CA ASP A 13 -13.60 -7.29 1.94
C ASP A 13 -13.92 -8.54 2.78
N ARG A 14 -13.51 -9.72 2.29
CA ARG A 14 -13.72 -10.98 3.02
C ARG A 14 -12.95 -11.05 4.34
N LEU A 15 -11.87 -10.28 4.47
CA LEU A 15 -11.03 -10.28 5.67
C LEU A 15 -11.59 -9.39 6.78
N ASP A 16 -12.43 -8.42 6.44
CA ASP A 16 -12.90 -7.40 7.40
C ASP A 16 -13.74 -7.99 8.54
N ALA A 17 -14.54 -9.03 8.25
CA ALA A 17 -15.27 -9.76 9.27
C ALA A 17 -14.32 -10.43 10.30
N PHE A 18 -13.20 -10.96 9.84
CA PHE A 18 -12.22 -11.63 10.69
C PHE A 18 -11.34 -10.64 11.46
N LYS A 19 -10.99 -9.50 10.86
CA LYS A 19 -10.28 -8.39 11.54
C LYS A 19 -11.04 -7.94 12.79
N SER A 20 -12.36 -7.80 12.69
CA SER A 20 -13.22 -7.39 13.81
C SER A 20 -13.17 -8.40 14.97
N ILE A 21 -13.28 -9.70 14.66
CA ILE A 21 -13.21 -10.78 15.66
C ILE A 21 -11.82 -10.82 16.31
N ALA A 22 -10.76 -10.80 15.51
CA ALA A 22 -9.39 -10.88 15.99
C ALA A 22 -9.02 -9.69 16.90
N SER A 23 -9.54 -8.49 16.60
CA SER A 23 -9.30 -7.28 17.40
C SER A 23 -9.91 -7.34 18.81
N ALA A 24 -10.85 -8.25 19.07
CA ALA A 24 -11.46 -8.43 20.39
C ALA A 24 -10.59 -9.29 21.35
N HIS A 25 -9.55 -9.96 20.84
CA HIS A 25 -8.63 -10.75 21.65
C HIS A 25 -7.46 -9.90 22.15
N ASP A 26 -6.92 -10.26 23.31
CA ASP A 26 -5.71 -9.62 23.83
C ASP A 26 -4.53 -9.81 22.86
N GLY A 27 -3.81 -8.73 22.56
CA GLY A 27 -2.78 -8.70 21.50
C GLY A 27 -3.29 -8.55 20.06
N GLY A 28 -4.61 -8.67 19.81
CA GLY A 28 -5.23 -8.38 18.52
C GLY A 28 -4.85 -9.35 17.38
N MET A 29 -4.80 -8.83 16.15
CA MET A 29 -4.52 -9.60 14.94
C MET A 29 -3.07 -9.43 14.46
N VAL A 30 -2.44 -10.52 14.00
CA VAL A 30 -1.23 -10.45 13.15
C VAL A 30 -1.69 -10.32 11.69
N ASP A 31 -1.69 -9.10 11.15
CA ASP A 31 -2.12 -8.83 9.78
C ASP A 31 -1.00 -9.13 8.77
N LEU A 32 -1.17 -10.22 8.01
CA LEU A 32 -0.31 -10.59 6.88
C LEU A 32 -1.05 -10.50 5.53
N SER A 33 -2.18 -9.78 5.48
CA SER A 33 -3.02 -9.68 4.28
C SER A 33 -2.53 -8.66 3.26
N ILE A 34 -1.70 -7.70 3.69
CA ILE A 34 -1.15 -6.63 2.86
C ILE A 34 0.37 -6.66 3.03
N GLY A 35 1.08 -6.78 1.90
CA GLY A 35 2.55 -6.74 1.85
C GLY A 35 3.11 -5.31 1.79
N ASP A 36 2.55 -4.39 2.56
CA ASP A 36 3.03 -3.00 2.62
C ASP A 36 4.17 -2.92 3.64
N PRO A 37 5.36 -2.41 3.27
CA PRO A 37 6.44 -2.21 4.23
C PRO A 37 6.02 -1.25 5.35
N CYS A 38 6.20 -1.67 6.60
CA CYS A 38 5.91 -0.85 7.77
C CYS A 38 6.98 0.22 8.05
N ASP A 39 8.18 0.05 7.50
CA ASP A 39 9.30 0.93 7.79
C ASP A 39 9.20 2.24 7.00
N PRO A 40 9.56 3.38 7.61
CA PRO A 40 9.60 4.65 6.90
C PRO A 40 10.67 4.61 5.79
N PRO A 41 10.48 5.37 4.69
CA PRO A 41 11.53 5.54 3.70
C PRO A 41 12.81 6.10 4.34
N PRO A 42 14.01 5.69 3.88
CA PRO A 42 15.27 6.20 4.42
C PRO A 42 15.35 7.73 4.36
N ALA A 43 15.78 8.37 5.44
CA ALA A 43 15.84 9.83 5.54
C ALA A 43 16.63 10.49 4.40
N VAL A 44 17.75 9.87 3.98
CA VAL A 44 18.57 10.37 2.85
C VAL A 44 17.80 10.46 1.54
N VAL A 45 16.85 9.55 1.30
CA VAL A 45 16.01 9.56 0.10
C VAL A 45 14.98 10.70 0.19
N ILE A 46 14.39 10.89 1.37
CA ILE A 46 13.44 11.98 1.63
C ILE A 46 14.13 13.33 1.45
N GLU A 47 15.32 13.51 2.03
CA GLU A 47 16.10 14.75 1.91
C GLU A 47 16.48 15.04 0.45
N ALA A 48 17.04 14.04 -0.24
CA ALA A 48 17.42 14.19 -1.64
C ALA A 48 16.23 14.58 -2.52
N LEU A 49 15.07 13.96 -2.30
CA LEU A 49 13.83 14.31 -3.03
C LEU A 49 13.35 15.72 -2.68
N ALA A 50 13.42 16.13 -1.41
CA ALA A 50 12.95 17.44 -0.97
C ALA A 50 13.83 18.61 -1.46
N SER A 51 15.13 18.37 -1.68
CA SER A 51 16.09 19.42 -2.09
C SER A 51 16.52 19.35 -3.55
N SER A 52 16.03 18.37 -4.33
CA SER A 52 16.55 18.09 -5.66
C SER A 52 16.35 19.24 -6.64
N ALA A 53 15.17 19.89 -6.63
CA ALA A 53 14.80 20.97 -7.55
C ALA A 53 15.02 20.62 -9.04
N SER A 54 15.12 19.32 -9.36
CA SER A 54 15.39 18.80 -10.71
C SER A 54 14.13 18.31 -11.39
N GLU A 55 13.01 18.33 -10.68
CA GLU A 55 11.73 17.85 -11.14
C GLU A 55 11.20 18.78 -12.23
N ARG A 56 10.81 18.22 -13.38
CA ARG A 56 10.14 18.99 -14.43
C ARG A 56 8.64 18.99 -14.17
N SER A 57 8.02 20.17 -14.15
CA SER A 57 6.57 20.28 -14.15
C SER A 57 5.98 19.66 -15.41
N TYR A 58 4.96 18.84 -15.24
CA TYR A 58 4.09 18.49 -16.37
C TYR A 58 3.26 19.70 -16.77
N PRO A 59 2.88 19.83 -18.06
CA PRO A 59 1.92 20.84 -18.48
C PRO A 59 0.64 20.72 -17.64
N ALA A 60 0.09 21.86 -17.23
CA ALA A 60 -1.27 21.87 -16.71
C ALA A 60 -2.20 21.33 -17.80
N SER A 61 -2.98 20.30 -17.45
CA SER A 61 -4.03 19.75 -18.33
C SER A 61 -5.17 20.74 -18.50
#